data_AF-A0A7W2LY50-F1
#
_entry.id   AF-A0A7W2LY50-F1
#
_cell.length_a   1.000
_cell.length_b   1.000
_cell.length_c   1.000
_cell.angle_alpha   90.00
_cell.angle_beta   90.00
_cell.angle_gamma   90.00
#
_symmetry.space_group_name_H-M   'P 1'
#
loop_
_entity.id
_entity.type
_entity.pdbx_description
1 polymer ?
#
loop_
_entity_poly.entity_id
_entity_poly.type
_entity_poly.pdbx_seq_one_letter_code
_entity_poly.pdbx_strand_id
1 'polypeptide(L)' 'MLSEIAQGRKADRRHFNNPHPTVEAAGEEAAEKGLPVYACPYKHPAMLASWLKGYNRARQLTLHW' A
#
# COMPACT_ATOMS: atom_id res chain seq x y z
N MET A 1 -38.91 12.39 18.80
CA MET A 1 -39.04 10.97 18.47
C MET A 1 -39.42 10.85 17.01
N LEU A 2 -38.45 10.73 16.10
CA LEU A 2 -38.56 10.09 14.79
C LEU A 2 -37.12 9.73 14.39
N SER A 3 -36.63 8.70 15.07
CA SER A 3 -35.59 7.81 14.56
C SER A 3 -36.03 7.25 13.21
N GLU A 4 -35.06 6.78 12.43
CA GLU A 4 -35.21 6.04 11.17
C GLU A 4 -35.35 6.93 9.93
N ILE A 5 -34.23 7.28 9.29
CA ILE A 5 -33.79 6.70 8.01
C ILE A 5 -32.25 6.77 7.95
N ALA A 6 -31.57 6.06 8.84
CA ALA A 6 -30.17 5.68 8.58
C ALA A 6 -30.21 4.41 7.72
N GLN A 7 -30.60 4.56 6.45
CA GLN A 7 -30.49 3.47 5.48
C GLN A 7 -29.01 3.10 5.38
N GLY A 8 -28.66 1.97 6.00
CA GLY A 8 -27.33 1.41 6.00
C GLY A 8 -26.91 1.05 4.58
N ARG A 9 -26.33 2.03 3.88
CA ARG A 9 -25.49 1.77 2.72
C ARG A 9 -24.36 0.91 3.24
N LYS A 10 -24.45 -0.42 3.08
CA LYS A 10 -23.35 -1.32 3.43
C LYS A 10 -22.15 -0.78 2.65
N ALA A 11 -21.18 -0.21 3.36
CA ALA A 11 -19.98 0.31 2.74
C ALA A 11 -19.40 -0.78 1.84
N ASP A 12 -19.13 -0.47 0.57
CA ASP A 12 -18.49 -1.45 -0.32
C ASP A 12 -17.08 -1.71 0.20
N ARG A 13 -16.90 -2.86 0.85
CA ARG A 13 -15.64 -3.27 1.46
C ARG A 13 -14.78 -4.11 0.51
N ARG A 14 -15.16 -4.26 -0.77
CA ARG A 14 -14.38 -5.06 -1.73
C ARG A 14 -12.98 -4.50 -1.95
N HIS A 15 -12.80 -3.18 -1.81
CA HIS A 15 -11.49 -2.55 -1.92
C HIS A 15 -10.50 -3.00 -0.83
N PHE A 16 -10.97 -3.46 0.34
CA PHE A 16 -10.10 -3.98 1.41
C PHE A 16 -9.47 -5.33 1.03
N ASN A 17 -9.99 -6.01 0.01
CA ASN A 17 -9.40 -7.24 -0.53
C ASN A 17 -8.29 -6.96 -1.55
N ASN A 18 -7.97 -5.68 -1.83
CA ASN A 18 -6.85 -5.35 -2.69
C ASN A 18 -5.55 -5.31 -1.86
N PRO A 19 -4.62 -6.27 -2.04
CA PRO A 19 -3.36 -6.28 -1.28
C PRO A 19 -2.35 -5.25 -1.78
N HIS A 20 -2.51 -4.71 -2.99
CA HIS A 20 -1.51 -3.86 -3.64
C HIS A 20 -1.16 -2.59 -2.84
N PRO A 21 -2.11 -1.83 -2.26
CA PRO A 21 -1.80 -0.67 -1.44
C PRO A 21 -0.98 -1.01 -0.18
N THR A 22 -1.30 -2.11 0.50
CA THR A 22 -0.53 -2.58 1.67
C THR A 22 0.89 -2.97 1.27
N VAL A 23 1.04 -3.64 0.12
CA VAL A 23 2.34 -4.03 -0.42
C VAL A 23 3.17 -2.80 -0.84
N GLU A 24 2.54 -1.77 -1.40
CA GLU A 24 3.19 -0.49 -1.74
C GLU A 24 3.71 0.22 -0.48
N ALA A 25 2.88 0.31 0.57
CA ALA A 25 3.29 0.90 1.86
C ALA A 25 4.47 0.14 2.51
N ALA A 26 4.48 -1.19 2.43
CA ALA A 26 5.61 -1.99 2.90
C ALA A 26 6.90 -1.73 2.10
N GLY A 27 6.78 -1.32 0.84
CA GLY A 27 7.90 -0.87 0.01
C GLY A 27 8.43 0.48 0.44
N GLU A 28 7.54 1.44 0.70
CA GLU A 28 7.89 2.77 1.23
C GLU A 28 8.65 2.63 2.56
N GLU A 29 8.12 1.86 3.52
CA GLU A 29 8.74 1.60 4.82
C GLU A 29 10.13 0.96 4.69
N ALA A 30 10.31 0.03 3.74
CA ALA A 30 11.60 -0.61 3.53
C ALA A 30 12.64 0.37 2.97
N ALA A 31 12.25 1.30 2.11
CA ALA A 31 13.13 2.36 1.61
C ALA A 31 13.51 3.34 2.73
N GLU A 32 12.56 3.75 3.57
CA GLU A 32 12.81 4.62 4.72
C GLU A 32 13.79 3.98 5.72
N LYS A 33 13.71 2.66 5.90
CA LYS A 33 14.64 1.88 6.74
C LYS A 33 15.99 1.61 6.07
N GLY A 34 16.18 2.00 4.81
CA GLY A 34 17.42 1.73 4.06
C GLY A 34 17.64 0.25 3.73
N LEU A 35 16.58 -0.56 3.72
CA LEU A 35 16.69 -1.97 3.34
C LEU A 35 17.04 -2.09 1.84
N PRO A 36 17.86 -3.08 1.45
CA PRO A 36 18.18 -3.30 0.04
C PRO A 36 17.00 -3.90 -0.72
N VAL A 37 16.93 -3.66 -2.04
CA VAL A 37 15.85 -4.15 -2.91
C VAL A 37 15.68 -5.68 -2.87
N TYR A 38 16.78 -6.43 -2.73
CA TYR A 38 16.73 -7.89 -2.64
C TYR A 38 16.08 -8.42 -1.35
N ALA A 39 15.84 -7.55 -0.35
CA ALA A 39 15.12 -7.90 0.88
C ALA A 39 13.60 -7.97 0.66
N CYS A 40 13.09 -7.65 -0.54
CA CYS A 40 11.68 -7.77 -0.86
C CYS A 40 11.16 -9.20 -0.60
N PRO A 41 10.13 -9.39 0.25
CA PRO A 41 9.64 -10.71 0.62
C PRO A 41 8.71 -11.33 -0.44
N TYR A 42 8.24 -10.54 -1.41
CA TYR A 42 7.21 -10.95 -2.37
C TYR A 42 7.83 -11.62 -3.60
N LYS A 43 7.50 -12.89 -3.81
CA LYS A 43 7.91 -13.65 -5.01
C LYS A 43 6.95 -13.48 -6.20
N HIS A 44 5.69 -13.13 -5.92
CA HIS A 44 4.68 -12.97 -6.97
C HIS A 44 4.93 -11.68 -7.76
N PRO A 45 5.02 -11.73 -9.11
CA PRO A 45 5.43 -10.56 -9.91
C PRO A 45 4.60 -9.30 -9.68
N ALA A 46 3.27 -9.44 -9.55
CA ALA A 46 2.39 -8.30 -9.33
C ALA A 46 2.59 -7.64 -7.94
N MET A 47 2.95 -8.43 -6.92
CA MET A 47 3.22 -7.90 -5.58
C MET A 47 4.62 -7.28 -5.53
N LEU A 48 5.61 -7.92 -6.16
CA LEU A 48 6.94 -7.35 -6.33
C LEU A 48 6.86 -5.97 -7.00
N ALA A 49 6.09 -5.83 -8.07
CA ALA A 49 5.89 -4.55 -8.76
C ALA A 49 5.27 -3.48 -7.84
N SER A 50 4.24 -3.82 -7.07
CA SER A 50 3.64 -2.90 -6.09
C SER A 50 4.63 -2.49 -5.00
N TRP A 51 5.43 -3.43 -4.49
CA TRP A 51 6.43 -3.14 -3.48
C TRP A 51 7.52 -2.21 -4.01
N LEU A 52 8.04 -2.49 -5.22
CA LEU A 52 9.04 -1.66 -5.88
C LEU A 52 8.52 -0.25 -6.18
N LYS A 53 7.23 -0.10 -6.49
CA LYS A 53 6.62 1.20 -6.72
C LYS A 53 6.73 2.10 -5.49
N GLY A 54 6.33 1.59 -4.32
CA GLY A 54 6.42 2.33 -3.06
C GLY A 54 7.87 2.60 -2.66
N TYR A 55 8.72 1.57 -2.75
CA TYR A 55 10.15 1.68 -2.45
C TYR A 55 10.85 2.77 -3.28
N ASN A 56 10.61 2.81 -4.59
CA ASN A 56 11.21 3.81 -5.47
C ASN A 56 10.65 5.21 -5.21
N ARG A 57 9.35 5.34 -4.90
CA ARG A 57 8.72 6.62 -4.55
C ARG A 57 9.37 7.23 -3.31
N ALA A 58 9.54 6.45 -2.25
CA ALA A 58 10.20 6.92 -1.03
C ALA A 58 11.67 7.32 -1.30
N ARG A 59 12.41 6.52 -2.09
CA ARG A 59 13.79 6.87 -2.49
C ARG A 59 13.88 8.15 -3.32
N GLN A 60 12.94 8.39 -4.24
CA GLN A 60 12.93 9.60 -5.04
C GLN A 60 12.72 10.84 -4.19
N LEU A 61 11.83 10.80 -3.20
CA LEU A 61 11.62 11.92 -2.27
C LEU A 61 12.88 12.25 -1.46
N THR A 62 13.72 11.26 -1.15
CA THR A 62 15.02 11.49 -0.49
C THR A 62 16.07 12.12 -1.42
N LEU A 63 15.93 12.00 -2.74
CA LEU A 63 16.94 12.39 -3.73
C LEU A 63 16.73 13.80 -4.32
N HIS A 64 15.66 14.52 -3.94
CA HIS A 64 15.46 15.90 -4.34
C HIS A 64 16.27 16.83 -3.42
N TRP A 65 17.46 17.25 -3.89
CA TRP A 65 18.19 18.41 -3.37
C TRP A 65 17.63 19.72 -3.94
#